data_AF-A0A4R3L957-F1
#
_entry.id   AF-A0A4R3L957-F1
#
_cell.length_a   1.000
_cell.length_b   1.000
_cell.length_c   1.000
_cell.angle_alpha   90.00
_cell.angle_beta   90.00
_cell.angle_gamma   90.00
#
_symmetry.space_group_name_H-M   'P 1'
#
loop_
_entity.id
_entity.type
_entity.pdbx_description
1 polymer ?
#
loop_
_entity_poly.entity_id
_entity_poly.type
_entity_poly.pdbx_seq_one_letter_code
_entity_poly.pdbx_strand_id
1 'polypeptide(L)'
;MNKTFPSKIEGQDLMTLFERAVDFGEREEGEKIFELLEKSGKSNAQYLSSCAGDLKNYDKAIHYQIEHIKSVDDPWRKTFSVHHLAELYGLNGDYIKVWETANQWYMLLDEEDQTNQLETWFDISLGLFEKNKRKLALRSFRKGEKLLKRANPSLNLLEKVNFCCEKLNLPNKQKNYYRRLMEEKQKRIQEEFGD
;
A
#
# COMPACT_ATOMS: atom_id res chain seq x y z
N MET A 1 26.23 1.25 -16.57
CA MET A 1 26.85 2.58 -16.50
C MET A 1 26.93 2.96 -15.03
N ASN A 2 28.14 3.02 -14.45
CA ASN A 2 28.34 3.54 -13.11
C ASN A 2 28.13 5.06 -13.15
N LYS A 3 27.01 5.55 -12.60
CA LYS A 3 26.84 6.99 -12.37
C LYS A 3 27.47 7.30 -11.02
N THR A 4 28.56 8.05 -11.02
CA THR A 4 29.23 8.53 -9.81
C THR A 4 28.56 9.80 -9.29
N PHE A 5 28.36 9.86 -7.98
CA PHE A 5 27.85 11.03 -7.27
C PHE A 5 28.77 12.25 -7.51
N PRO A 6 28.23 13.45 -7.80
CA PRO A 6 29.06 14.63 -8.08
C PRO A 6 29.85 15.05 -6.83
N SER A 7 31.14 15.33 -7.02
CA SER A 7 32.10 15.69 -5.95
C SER A 7 31.97 17.12 -5.43
N LYS A 8 31.06 17.93 -5.98
CA LYS A 8 30.80 19.31 -5.54
C LYS A 8 29.30 19.59 -5.48
N ILE A 9 28.86 20.02 -4.30
CA ILE A 9 27.46 20.21 -3.87
C ILE A 9 27.12 21.70 -3.68
N GLU A 10 28.07 22.61 -3.94
CA GLU A 10 27.90 24.03 -3.64
C GLU A 10 26.72 24.66 -4.40
N GLY A 11 25.69 25.09 -3.65
CA GLY A 11 24.54 25.85 -4.14
C GLY A 11 23.23 25.06 -4.32
N GLN A 12 23.18 23.76 -3.99
CA GLN A 12 21.94 22.98 -4.09
C GLN A 12 21.20 22.92 -2.75
N ASP A 13 19.87 23.00 -2.81
CA ASP A 13 19.04 22.81 -1.63
C ASP A 13 19.09 21.35 -1.13
N LEU A 14 18.81 21.16 0.16
CA LEU A 14 18.86 19.84 0.80
C LEU A 14 17.89 18.83 0.17
N MET A 15 16.79 19.29 -0.46
CA MET A 15 15.80 18.41 -1.07
C MET A 15 16.37 17.76 -2.32
N THR A 16 16.99 18.56 -3.20
CA THR A 16 17.68 18.11 -4.42
C THR A 16 18.80 17.13 -4.09
N LEU A 17 19.54 17.37 -3.02
CA LEU A 17 20.62 16.49 -2.59
C LEU A 17 20.08 15.14 -2.09
N PHE A 18 18.97 15.18 -1.34
CA PHE A 18 18.31 13.97 -0.87
C PHE A 18 17.81 13.12 -2.04
N GLU A 19 17.08 13.71 -2.99
CA GLU A 19 16.55 13.01 -4.17
C GLU A 19 17.66 12.30 -4.96
N ARG A 20 18.79 12.98 -5.16
CA ARG A 20 19.95 12.36 -5.82
C ARG A 20 20.55 11.21 -5.02
N ALA A 21 20.67 11.35 -3.70
CA ALA A 21 21.18 10.27 -2.87
C ALA A 21 20.29 9.02 -3.00
N VAL A 22 18.96 9.20 -3.07
CA VAL A 22 18.02 8.11 -3.33
C VAL A 22 18.20 7.54 -4.75
N ASP A 23 18.22 8.38 -5.79
CA ASP A 23 18.34 7.97 -7.19
C ASP A 23 19.64 7.19 -7.48
N PHE A 24 20.73 7.55 -6.80
CA PHE A 24 22.02 6.87 -6.92
C PHE A 24 22.17 5.69 -5.95
N GLY A 25 21.21 5.44 -5.05
CA GLY A 25 21.28 4.37 -4.07
C GLY A 25 22.29 4.62 -2.93
N GLU A 26 22.70 5.87 -2.73
CA GLU A 26 23.64 6.31 -1.70
C GLU A 26 22.93 6.46 -0.34
N ARG A 27 22.53 5.32 0.24
CA ARG A 27 21.67 5.28 1.44
C ARG A 27 22.24 6.05 2.63
N GLU A 28 23.52 5.87 2.95
CA GLU A 28 24.15 6.55 4.09
C GLU A 28 24.14 8.07 3.92
N GLU A 29 24.34 8.56 2.69
CA GLU A 29 24.29 9.98 2.40
C GLU A 29 22.87 10.52 2.46
N GLY A 30 21.90 9.76 1.94
CA GLY A 30 20.48 10.06 2.08
C GLY A 30 20.05 10.17 3.54
N GLU A 31 20.52 9.27 4.42
CA GLU A 31 20.25 9.32 5.86
C GLU A 31 20.84 10.58 6.52
N LYS A 32 22.08 10.96 6.20
CA LYS A 32 22.69 12.20 6.71
C LYS A 32 21.92 13.44 6.25
N ILE A 33 21.57 13.53 4.97
CA ILE A 33 20.82 14.65 4.43
C ILE A 33 19.42 14.71 5.06
N PHE A 34 18.79 13.56 5.27
CA PHE A 34 17.50 13.47 5.94
C PHE A 34 17.56 14.02 7.37
N GLU A 35 18.60 13.70 8.15
CA GLU A 35 18.77 14.31 9.47
C GLU A 35 18.91 15.84 9.41
N LEU A 36 19.58 16.37 8.39
CA LEU A 36 19.70 17.82 8.19
C LEU A 36 18.35 18.44 7.85
N LEU A 37 17.55 17.77 7.02
CA LEU A 37 16.17 18.18 6.71
C LEU A 37 15.32 18.23 7.99
N GLU A 38 15.37 17.20 8.84
CA GLU A 38 14.69 17.16 10.14
C GLU A 38 15.12 18.31 11.06
N LYS A 39 16.44 18.53 11.20
CA LYS A 39 17.02 19.59 12.06
C LYS A 39 16.72 21.00 11.56
N SER A 40 16.54 21.18 10.25
CA SER A 40 16.29 22.49 9.65
C SER A 40 14.95 23.10 10.07
N GLY A 41 13.95 22.26 10.40
CA GLY A 41 12.58 22.68 10.71
C GLY A 41 11.83 23.34 9.55
N LYS A 42 12.42 23.40 8.35
CA LYS A 42 11.83 24.05 7.17
C LYS A 42 10.96 23.12 6.33
N SER A 43 11.18 21.82 6.45
CA SER A 43 10.43 20.80 5.72
C SER A 43 9.10 20.52 6.41
N ASN A 44 8.02 20.43 5.63
CA ASN A 44 6.72 20.01 6.16
C ASN A 44 6.69 18.48 6.42
N ALA A 45 5.76 18.04 7.26
CA ALA A 45 5.65 16.64 7.66
C ALA A 45 5.36 15.68 6.48
N GLN A 46 4.63 16.12 5.45
CA GLN A 46 4.37 15.30 4.27
C GLN A 46 5.66 14.97 3.52
N TYR A 47 6.53 15.96 3.34
CA TYR A 47 7.82 15.78 2.69
C TYR A 47 8.74 14.87 3.51
N LEU A 48 8.80 15.08 4.83
CA LEU A 48 9.59 14.23 5.72
C LEU A 48 9.10 12.76 5.74
N SER A 49 7.78 12.54 5.61
CA SER A 49 7.21 11.21 5.44
C SER A 49 7.72 10.53 4.16
N SER A 50 7.67 11.25 3.03
CA SER A 50 8.17 10.74 1.74
C SER A 50 9.65 10.36 1.80
N CYS A 51 10.50 11.27 2.29
CA CYS A 51 11.94 10.99 2.41
C CYS A 51 12.23 9.77 3.30
N ALA A 52 11.54 9.64 4.44
CA ALA A 52 11.69 8.47 5.29
C ALA A 52 11.23 7.19 4.59
N GLY A 53 10.17 7.26 3.77
CA GLY A 53 9.68 6.16 2.94
C GLY A 53 10.70 5.72 1.89
N ASP A 54 11.35 6.66 1.20
CA ASP A 54 12.38 6.38 0.19
C ASP A 54 13.62 5.72 0.80
N LEU A 55 13.98 6.11 2.03
CA LEU A 55 15.03 5.46 2.83
C LEU A 55 14.59 4.11 3.45
N LYS A 56 13.33 3.70 3.25
CA LYS A 56 12.70 2.53 3.86
C LYS A 56 12.72 2.57 5.39
N ASN A 57 12.79 3.76 5.97
CA ASN A 57 12.62 3.99 7.40
C ASN A 57 11.14 4.20 7.71
N TYR A 58 10.38 3.10 7.64
CA TYR A 58 8.92 3.14 7.71
C TYR A 58 8.39 3.65 9.07
N ASP A 59 9.10 3.42 10.17
CA ASP A 59 8.71 3.98 11.47
C ASP A 59 8.71 5.51 11.46
N LYS A 60 9.74 6.14 10.88
CA LYS A 60 9.78 7.60 10.72
C LYS A 60 8.76 8.08 9.69
N ALA A 61 8.57 7.35 8.59
CA ALA A 61 7.57 7.70 7.58
C ALA A 61 6.16 7.72 8.21
N ILE A 62 5.81 6.69 8.98
CA ILE A 62 4.55 6.60 9.73
C ILE A 62 4.41 7.78 10.70
N HIS A 63 5.45 8.09 11.47
CA HIS A 63 5.45 9.21 12.40
C HIS A 63 5.09 10.53 11.70
N TYR A 64 5.81 10.87 10.63
CA TYR A 64 5.58 12.11 9.89
C TYR A 64 4.25 12.12 9.14
N GLN A 65 3.79 10.98 8.63
CA GLN A 65 2.48 10.88 7.99
C GLN A 65 1.34 11.15 8.99
N ILE A 66 1.46 10.67 10.23
CA ILE A 66 0.50 10.96 11.30
C ILE A 66 0.48 12.46 11.61
N GLU A 67 1.65 13.11 11.72
CA GLU A 67 1.72 14.55 11.92
C GLU A 67 1.11 15.33 10.76
N HIS A 68 1.35 14.90 9.52
CA HIS A 68 0.72 15.49 8.34
C HIS A 68 -0.82 15.39 8.42
N ILE A 69 -1.38 14.21 8.70
CA ILE A 69 -2.83 13.99 8.81
C ILE A 69 -3.50 14.91 9.83
N LYS A 70 -2.81 15.23 10.93
CA LYS A 70 -3.33 16.18 11.95
C LYS A 70 -3.47 17.61 11.41
N SER A 71 -2.68 17.98 10.41
CA SER A 71 -2.69 19.33 9.80
C SER A 71 -3.58 19.45 8.56
N VAL A 72 -4.16 18.35 8.08
CA VAL A 72 -5.03 18.33 6.89
C VAL A 72 -6.49 18.55 7.31
N ASP A 73 -7.02 19.72 6.96
CA ASP A 73 -8.42 20.08 7.21
C ASP A 73 -9.38 19.57 6.12
N ASP A 74 -8.90 19.48 4.88
CA ASP A 74 -9.72 19.02 3.75
C ASP A 74 -10.03 17.52 3.87
N PRO A 75 -11.32 17.12 3.96
CA PRO A 75 -11.69 15.71 4.15
C PRO A 75 -11.18 14.78 3.05
N TRP A 76 -11.15 15.25 1.80
CA TRP A 76 -10.72 14.43 0.67
C TRP A 76 -9.21 14.17 0.70
N ARG A 77 -8.40 15.21 0.93
CA ARG A 77 -6.95 15.09 1.16
C ARG A 77 -6.64 14.23 2.39
N LYS A 78 -7.49 14.31 3.42
CA LYS A 78 -7.35 13.48 4.61
C LYS A 78 -7.58 12.00 4.29
N THR A 79 -8.58 11.66 3.49
CA THR A 79 -8.80 10.28 3.01
C THR A 79 -7.57 9.73 2.31
N PHE A 80 -7.00 10.48 1.36
CA PHE A 80 -5.78 10.09 0.65
C PHE A 80 -4.59 9.90 1.62
N SER A 81 -4.44 10.81 2.58
CA SER A 81 -3.37 10.73 3.58
C SER A 81 -3.51 9.52 4.50
N VAL A 82 -4.74 9.15 4.88
CA VAL A 82 -5.05 7.96 5.69
C VAL A 82 -4.86 6.68 4.88
N HIS A 83 -5.18 6.69 3.58
CA HIS A 83 -4.87 5.59 2.66
C HIS A 83 -3.36 5.35 2.59
N HIS A 84 -2.56 6.40 2.34
CA HIS A 84 -1.11 6.30 2.33
C HIS A 84 -0.52 5.81 3.66
N LEU A 85 -1.10 6.23 4.80
CA LEU A 85 -0.71 5.70 6.11
C LEU A 85 -0.94 4.18 6.21
N ALA A 86 -2.00 3.64 5.61
CA ALA A 86 -2.23 2.20 5.57
C ALA A 86 -1.17 1.47 4.74
N GLU A 87 -0.71 2.05 3.63
CA GLU A 87 0.39 1.50 2.82
C GLU A 87 1.69 1.43 3.62
N LEU A 88 2.03 2.52 4.34
CA LEU A 88 3.22 2.57 5.19
C LEU A 88 3.19 1.51 6.30
N TYR A 89 2.04 1.29 6.94
CA TYR A 89 1.89 0.19 7.89
C TYR A 89 2.10 -1.19 7.24
N GLY A 90 1.67 -1.36 5.99
CA GLY A 90 1.85 -2.59 5.23
C GLY A 90 3.33 -2.85 4.93
N LEU A 91 4.05 -1.82 4.49
CA LEU A 91 5.50 -1.86 4.26
C LEU A 91 6.27 -2.13 5.56
N ASN A 92 5.80 -1.60 6.69
CA ASN A 92 6.35 -1.90 8.01
C ASN A 92 5.92 -3.29 8.55
N GLY A 93 5.05 -4.01 7.84
CA GLY A 93 4.56 -5.33 8.22
C GLY A 93 3.55 -5.35 9.38
N ASP A 94 2.99 -4.20 9.78
CA ASP A 94 1.94 -4.11 10.80
C ASP A 94 0.55 -4.18 10.17
N TYR A 95 0.17 -5.40 9.74
CA TYR A 95 -1.13 -5.64 9.11
C TYR A 95 -2.34 -5.44 10.03
N ILE A 96 -2.15 -5.38 11.36
CA ILE A 96 -3.24 -4.97 12.26
C ILE A 96 -3.53 -3.49 12.04
N LYS A 97 -2.49 -2.66 12.04
CA LYS A 97 -2.63 -1.23 11.75
C LYS A 97 -3.12 -0.97 10.33
N VAL A 98 -2.66 -1.74 9.33
CA VAL A 98 -3.24 -1.66 7.97
C VAL A 98 -4.75 -1.89 8.03
N TRP A 99 -5.20 -2.94 8.73
CA TRP A 99 -6.62 -3.25 8.82
C TRP A 99 -7.41 -2.15 9.54
N GLU A 100 -6.92 -1.64 10.66
CA GLU A 100 -7.56 -0.56 11.42
C GLU A 100 -7.71 0.69 10.56
N THR A 101 -6.61 1.14 9.94
CA THR A 101 -6.57 2.32 9.07
C THR A 101 -7.44 2.12 7.83
N ALA A 102 -7.44 0.91 7.24
CA ALA A 102 -8.29 0.56 6.11
C ALA A 102 -9.78 0.69 6.38
N ASN A 103 -10.21 0.38 7.60
CA ASN A 103 -11.61 0.61 7.97
C ASN A 103 -11.95 2.11 8.05
N GLN A 104 -11.00 2.95 8.43
CA GLN A 104 -11.24 4.39 8.57
C GLN A 104 -11.40 5.06 7.20
N TRP A 105 -10.45 4.84 6.28
CA TRP A 105 -10.56 5.48 4.96
C TRP A 105 -11.64 4.85 4.07
N TYR A 106 -11.93 3.55 4.22
CA TYR A 106 -13.03 2.91 3.49
C TYR A 106 -14.41 3.55 3.76
N MET A 107 -14.63 4.09 4.96
CA MET A 107 -15.86 4.82 5.29
C MET A 107 -15.99 6.17 4.59
N LEU A 108 -14.89 6.70 4.04
CA LEU A 108 -14.81 8.01 3.40
C LEU A 108 -14.90 7.92 1.88
N LEU A 109 -14.90 6.71 1.32
CA LEU A 109 -14.98 6.46 -0.11
C LEU A 109 -16.43 6.31 -0.58
N ASP A 110 -16.70 6.74 -1.81
CA ASP A 110 -17.92 6.37 -2.52
C ASP A 110 -17.90 4.91 -3.00
N GLU A 111 -18.99 4.44 -3.62
CA GLU A 111 -19.12 3.03 -4.01
C GLU A 111 -18.15 2.61 -5.14
N GLU A 112 -17.82 3.53 -6.05
CA GLU A 112 -16.90 3.27 -7.15
C GLU A 112 -15.47 3.13 -6.61
N ASP A 113 -15.04 4.07 -5.78
CA ASP A 113 -13.74 4.06 -5.12
C ASP A 113 -13.58 2.85 -4.20
N GLN A 114 -14.62 2.45 -3.47
CA GLN A 114 -14.60 1.22 -2.67
C GLN A 114 -14.36 -0.02 -3.52
N THR A 115 -14.96 -0.06 -4.72
CA THR A 115 -14.79 -1.17 -5.67
C THR A 115 -13.38 -1.17 -6.25
N ASN A 116 -12.82 -0.01 -6.59
CA ASN A 116 -11.44 0.13 -7.06
C ASN A 116 -10.42 -0.40 -6.03
N GLN A 117 -10.80 -0.42 -4.76
CA GLN A 117 -9.95 -0.82 -3.65
C GLN A 117 -10.22 -2.24 -3.15
N LEU A 118 -10.98 -3.03 -3.92
CA LEU A 118 -11.33 -4.39 -3.53
C LEU A 118 -10.07 -5.26 -3.34
N GLU A 119 -9.04 -5.08 -4.16
CA GLU A 119 -7.81 -5.90 -4.14
C GLU A 119 -7.07 -5.75 -2.80
N THR A 120 -7.05 -4.52 -2.27
CA THR A 120 -6.47 -4.17 -0.97
C THR A 120 -7.03 -5.03 0.17
N TRP A 121 -8.33 -5.38 0.15
CA TRP A 121 -8.91 -6.23 1.19
C TRP A 121 -8.39 -7.67 1.16
N PHE A 122 -8.03 -8.18 -0.02
CA PHE A 122 -7.40 -9.49 -0.15
C PHE A 122 -5.92 -9.45 0.25
N ASP A 123 -5.19 -8.39 -0.06
CA ASP A 123 -3.82 -8.19 0.43
C ASP A 123 -3.75 -8.10 1.95
N ILE A 124 -4.65 -7.32 2.57
CA ILE A 124 -4.79 -7.25 4.02
C ILE A 124 -5.14 -8.62 4.60
N SER A 125 -6.01 -9.38 3.93
CA SER A 125 -6.37 -10.73 4.37
C SER A 125 -5.16 -11.67 4.43
N LEU A 126 -4.32 -11.67 3.39
CA LEU A 126 -3.12 -12.50 3.32
C LEU A 126 -2.08 -12.07 4.36
N GLY A 127 -1.78 -10.78 4.47
CA GLY A 127 -0.83 -10.28 5.46
C GLY A 127 -1.27 -10.54 6.91
N LEU A 128 -2.56 -10.40 7.21
CA LEU A 128 -3.11 -10.77 8.52
C LEU A 128 -3.01 -12.29 8.78
N PHE A 129 -3.17 -13.11 7.75
CA PHE A 129 -3.01 -14.56 7.89
C PHE A 129 -1.56 -14.92 8.25
N GLU A 130 -0.58 -14.32 7.57
CA GLU A 130 0.85 -14.51 7.86
C GLU A 130 1.22 -14.08 9.29
N LYS A 131 0.55 -13.07 9.83
CA LYS A 131 0.70 -12.62 11.23
C LYS A 131 -0.13 -13.44 12.24
N ASN A 132 -0.65 -14.60 11.83
CA ASN A 132 -1.50 -15.48 12.63
C ASN A 132 -2.80 -14.81 13.16
N LYS A 133 -3.27 -13.74 12.51
CA LYS A 133 -4.51 -13.01 12.88
C LYS A 133 -5.71 -13.52 12.11
N ARG A 134 -5.94 -14.84 12.14
CA ARG A 134 -6.95 -15.55 11.33
C ARG A 134 -8.36 -14.95 11.37
N LYS A 135 -8.84 -14.50 12.54
CA LYS A 135 -10.17 -13.86 12.67
C LYS A 135 -10.27 -12.56 11.87
N LEU A 136 -9.23 -11.72 11.91
CA LEU A 136 -9.19 -10.48 11.15
C LEU A 136 -9.01 -10.76 9.65
N ALA A 137 -8.14 -11.72 9.29
CA ALA A 137 -7.96 -12.15 7.91
C ALA A 137 -9.30 -12.57 7.27
N LEU A 138 -10.10 -13.40 7.96
CA LEU A 138 -11.44 -13.79 7.51
C LEU A 138 -12.41 -12.59 7.37
N ARG A 139 -12.29 -11.57 8.22
CA ARG A 139 -13.11 -10.35 8.11
C ARG A 139 -12.72 -9.53 6.89
N SER A 140 -11.42 -9.39 6.61
CA SER A 140 -10.90 -8.71 5.41
C SER A 140 -11.33 -9.43 4.15
N PHE A 141 -11.17 -10.75 4.09
CA PHE A 141 -11.65 -11.57 2.97
C PHE A 141 -13.14 -11.34 2.70
N ARG A 142 -13.98 -11.37 3.74
CA ARG A 142 -15.43 -11.14 3.60
C ARG A 142 -15.78 -9.73 3.12
N LYS A 143 -14.95 -8.72 3.42
CA LYS A 143 -15.12 -7.37 2.86
C LYS A 143 -14.83 -7.38 1.36
N GLY A 144 -13.69 -7.92 0.95
CA GLY A 144 -13.35 -8.08 -0.47
C GLY A 144 -14.41 -8.87 -1.24
N GLU A 145 -14.90 -9.98 -0.69
CA GLU A 145 -15.96 -10.82 -1.28
C GLU A 145 -17.27 -10.05 -1.52
N LYS A 146 -17.64 -9.10 -0.65
CA LYS A 146 -18.84 -8.29 -0.85
C LYS A 146 -18.70 -7.36 -2.05
N LEU A 147 -17.53 -6.75 -2.22
CA LEU A 147 -17.22 -5.84 -3.32
C LEU A 147 -17.09 -6.59 -4.65
N LEU A 148 -16.46 -7.76 -4.61
CA LEU A 148 -16.25 -8.62 -5.77
C LEU A 148 -17.55 -8.99 -6.52
N LYS A 149 -18.67 -9.11 -5.79
CA LYS A 149 -20.00 -9.40 -6.38
C LYS A 149 -20.54 -8.27 -7.28
N ARG A 150 -20.00 -7.06 -7.15
CA ARG A 150 -20.39 -5.86 -7.91
C ARG A 150 -19.34 -5.46 -8.94
N ALA A 151 -18.17 -6.12 -8.92
CA ALA A 151 -17.04 -5.79 -9.77
C ALA A 151 -16.98 -6.68 -11.02
N ASN A 152 -16.20 -6.25 -12.02
CA ASN A 152 -15.72 -7.09 -13.11
C ASN A 152 -14.25 -7.45 -12.84
N PRO A 153 -13.96 -8.54 -12.10
CA PRO A 153 -12.61 -8.80 -11.65
C PRO A 153 -11.67 -9.18 -12.80
N SER A 154 -10.40 -8.77 -12.67
CA SER A 154 -9.31 -9.24 -13.51
C SER A 154 -8.95 -10.69 -13.17
N LEU A 155 -8.21 -11.36 -14.07
CA LEU A 155 -7.71 -12.71 -13.80
C LEU A 155 -6.80 -12.74 -12.56
N ASN A 156 -5.84 -11.81 -12.47
CA ASN A 156 -4.91 -11.68 -11.34
C ASN A 156 -5.64 -11.54 -9.99
N LEU A 157 -6.72 -10.78 -9.98
CA LEU A 157 -7.55 -10.63 -8.79
C LEU A 157 -8.23 -11.94 -8.40
N LEU A 158 -8.79 -12.68 -9.36
CA LEU A 158 -9.40 -13.98 -9.10
C LEU A 158 -8.38 -15.03 -8.61
N GLU A 159 -7.16 -15.00 -9.14
CA GLU A 159 -6.04 -15.82 -8.63
C GLU A 159 -5.74 -15.48 -7.17
N LYS A 160 -5.65 -14.19 -6.82
CA LYS A 160 -5.45 -13.73 -5.44
C LYS A 160 -6.59 -14.17 -4.52
N VAL A 161 -7.84 -14.09 -4.98
CA VAL A 161 -9.01 -14.55 -4.22
C VAL A 161 -8.94 -16.06 -3.97
N ASN A 162 -8.60 -16.86 -4.98
CA ASN A 162 -8.41 -18.30 -4.82
C ASN A 162 -7.30 -18.63 -3.83
N PHE A 163 -6.17 -17.93 -3.92
CA PHE A 163 -5.07 -18.08 -2.97
C PHE A 163 -5.50 -17.77 -1.53
N CYS A 164 -6.30 -16.71 -1.32
CA CYS A 164 -6.89 -16.43 -0.02
C CYS A 164 -7.78 -17.58 0.47
N CYS A 165 -8.61 -18.14 -0.42
CA CYS A 165 -9.51 -19.24 -0.07
C CYS A 165 -8.73 -20.49 0.40
N GLU A 166 -7.60 -20.78 -0.23
CA GLU A 166 -6.70 -21.87 0.14
C GLU A 166 -6.02 -21.62 1.49
N LYS A 167 -5.37 -20.46 1.67
CA LYS A 167 -4.67 -20.10 2.91
C LYS A 167 -5.61 -20.06 4.10
N LEU A 168 -6.81 -19.51 3.93
CA LEU A 168 -7.81 -19.43 4.97
C LEU A 168 -8.56 -20.75 5.19
N ASN A 169 -8.29 -21.80 4.41
CA ASN A 169 -9.02 -23.07 4.44
C ASN A 169 -10.54 -22.85 4.43
N LEU A 170 -11.03 -22.07 3.47
CA LEU A 170 -12.46 -21.83 3.32
C LEU A 170 -13.21 -23.10 2.90
N PRO A 171 -14.54 -23.17 3.11
CA PRO A 171 -15.34 -24.31 2.67
C PRO A 171 -15.19 -24.59 1.18
N ASN A 172 -15.24 -25.89 0.80
CA ASN A 172 -15.08 -26.31 -0.60
C ASN A 172 -16.05 -25.64 -1.56
N LYS A 173 -17.28 -25.33 -1.11
CA LYS A 173 -18.26 -24.59 -1.91
C LYS A 173 -17.74 -23.22 -2.36
N GLN A 174 -17.10 -22.47 -1.46
CA GLN A 174 -16.52 -21.17 -1.79
C GLN A 174 -15.27 -21.31 -2.68
N LYS A 175 -14.37 -22.25 -2.36
CA LYS A 175 -13.17 -22.53 -3.18
C LYS A 175 -13.54 -22.89 -4.62
N ASN A 176 -14.52 -23.78 -4.80
CA ASN A 176 -14.96 -24.21 -6.13
C ASN A 176 -15.64 -23.07 -6.91
N TYR A 177 -16.37 -22.19 -6.23
CA TYR A 177 -17.00 -21.03 -6.86
C TYR A 177 -15.95 -20.08 -7.48
N TYR A 178 -14.95 -19.66 -6.71
CA TYR A 178 -13.92 -18.74 -7.20
C TYR A 178 -12.95 -19.38 -8.20
N ARG A 179 -12.69 -20.69 -8.08
CA ARG A 179 -11.90 -21.43 -9.06
C ARG A 179 -12.60 -21.42 -10.42
N ARG A 180 -13.90 -21.72 -10.44
CA ARG A 180 -14.70 -21.71 -11.67
C ARG A 180 -14.73 -20.31 -12.31
N LEU A 181 -14.90 -19.24 -11.53
CA LEU A 181 -14.87 -17.87 -12.07
C LEU A 181 -13.52 -17.54 -12.72
N MET A 182 -12.42 -17.97 -12.10
CA MET A 182 -11.06 -17.79 -12.64
C MET A 182 -10.88 -18.54 -13.97
N GLU A 183 -11.28 -19.81 -14.02
CA GLU A 183 -11.23 -20.63 -15.24
C GLU A 183 -12.08 -20.04 -16.38
N GLU A 184 -13.29 -19.57 -16.08
CA GLU A 184 -14.16 -18.90 -17.05
C GLU A 184 -13.53 -17.61 -17.58
N LYS A 185 -12.88 -16.81 -16.72
CA LYS A 185 -12.18 -15.58 -17.13
C LYS A 185 -10.95 -15.88 -17.99
N GLN A 186 -10.17 -16.89 -17.61
CA GLN A 186 -9.00 -17.34 -18.36
C GLN A 186 -9.38 -17.82 -19.75
N LYS A 187 -10.47 -18.61 -19.87
CA LYS A 187 -10.97 -19.07 -21.16
C LYS A 187 -11.39 -17.91 -22.06
N ARG A 188 -12.09 -16.90 -21.55
CA ARG A 188 -12.47 -15.72 -22.33
C ARG A 188 -11.26 -14.96 -22.86
N ILE A 189 -10.22 -14.77 -22.04
CA ILE A 189 -8.98 -14.12 -22.48
C ILE A 189 -8.30 -14.93 -23.59
N GLN A 190 -8.27 -16.27 -23.48
CA GLN A 190 -7.74 -17.14 -24.53
C GLN A 190 -8.57 -17.07 -25.83
N GLU A 191 -9.89 -16.99 -25.73
CA GLU A 191 -10.78 -16.84 -26.89
C GLU A 191 -10.66 -15.45 -27.55
N GLU A 192 -10.35 -14.40 -26.78
CA GLU A 192 -10.25 -13.01 -27.25
C GLU A 192 -8.84 -12.62 -27.77
N PHE A 193 -7.78 -13.26 -27.24
CA PHE A 193 -6.38 -12.86 -27.50
C PHE A 193 -5.46 -14.03 -27.87
N GLY A 194 -5.99 -15.25 -28.01
CA GLY A 194 -5.21 -16.42 -28.41
C GLY A 194 -5.16 -16.58 -29.92
N ASP A 195 -4.08 -16.10 -30.53
CA ASP A 195 -3.50 -16.63 -31.77
C ASP A 195 -2.34 -17.59 -31.44
#